data_AF-A0A9W2ZFV5-F1
#
_entry.id   AF-A0A9W2ZFV5-F1
#
_cell.length_a   1.000
_cell.length_b   1.000
_cell.length_c   1.000
_cell.angle_alpha   90.00
_cell.angle_beta   90.00
_cell.angle_gamma   90.00
#
_symmetry.space_group_name_H-M   'P 1'
#
loop_
_entity.id
_entity.type
_entity.pdbx_description
1 polymer ?
#
loop_
_entity_poly.entity_id
_entity_poly.type
_entity_poly.pdbx_seq_one_letter_code
_entity_poly.pdbx_strand_id
1 'polypeptide(L)'
;MMSDYIQKMMRSDLVILNSTLLYATSHVDCARKCLSLLCYCYSFDSQQKICEIGKCSIDHVNVVPKKDIYIPCEFDKGFQFVTIGGARECLSVSTKKYDYIRARDDCRSKSSNLYTIHNLSKLTWLQRTFGNTYFWVGLNDIDVENTFRWEDDNSVISDFLKSSTFAPGEPNNGRDGNCMIYYNYYQLLYDNTCNSNFSYVCEKLLFNFQ
;
A
#
# COMPACT_ATOMS: atom_id res chain seq x y z
N MET A 1 26.85 -8.26 -4.70
CA MET A 1 26.57 -9.70 -4.72
C MET A 1 25.13 -9.90 -4.29
N MET A 2 24.27 -10.25 -5.24
CA MET A 2 22.84 -10.46 -5.01
C MET A 2 22.70 -11.74 -4.19
N SER A 3 22.07 -11.65 -3.01
CA SER A 3 21.91 -12.77 -2.07
C SER A 3 21.36 -14.01 -2.80
N ASP A 4 21.96 -15.18 -2.55
CA ASP A 4 21.56 -16.49 -3.09
C ASP A 4 20.06 -16.77 -2.97
N TYR A 5 19.36 -16.09 -2.06
CA TYR A 5 17.91 -16.13 -1.92
C TYR A 5 17.15 -15.57 -3.14
N ILE A 6 17.63 -14.49 -3.75
CA ILE A 6 17.05 -13.90 -4.97
C ILE A 6 17.35 -14.80 -6.18
N GLN A 7 18.53 -15.42 -6.24
CA GLN A 7 18.82 -16.43 -7.28
C GLN A 7 17.99 -17.70 -7.11
N LYS A 8 17.64 -18.09 -5.88
CA LYS A 8 16.74 -19.23 -5.61
C LYS A 8 15.30 -18.96 -6.04
N MET A 9 14.84 -17.71 -5.95
CA MET A 9 13.55 -17.31 -6.54
C MET A 9 13.58 -17.32 -8.08
N MET A 10 14.72 -16.99 -8.69
CA MET A 10 14.91 -17.01 -10.14
C MET A 10 15.27 -18.38 -10.74
N ARG A 11 15.49 -19.40 -9.91
CA ARG A 11 15.81 -20.77 -10.33
C ARG A 11 14.84 -21.78 -9.72
N SER A 12 13.64 -21.88 -10.29
CA SER A 12 12.93 -23.15 -10.32
C SER A 12 11.91 -23.13 -11.45
N ASP A 13 12.06 -24.09 -12.36
CA ASP A 13 11.05 -24.52 -13.32
C ASP A 13 9.79 -24.97 -12.57
N LEU A 14 8.90 -24.03 -12.23
CA LEU A 14 7.56 -24.31 -11.73
C LEU A 14 6.53 -23.97 -12.81
N VAL A 15 6.49 -24.83 -13.82
CA VAL A 15 5.32 -24.97 -14.69
C VAL A 15 4.29 -25.83 -13.96
N ILE A 16 3.17 -25.26 -13.48
CA ILE A 16 1.79 -25.85 -13.39
C ILE A 16 0.79 -24.67 -13.22
N LEU A 17 0.11 -24.19 -14.28
CA LEU A 17 -1.29 -24.50 -14.68
C LEU A 17 -2.40 -23.99 -13.72
N ASN A 18 -2.72 -22.69 -13.74
CA ASN A 18 -4.08 -22.10 -13.86
C ASN A 18 -3.99 -20.58 -13.70
N SER A 19 -4.50 -19.80 -14.65
CA SER A 19 -4.74 -18.37 -14.40
C SER A 19 -5.84 -18.27 -13.35
N THR A 20 -5.59 -17.53 -12.26
CA THR A 20 -6.63 -17.24 -11.28
C THR A 20 -7.22 -15.89 -11.65
N LEU A 21 -8.52 -15.88 -11.94
CA LEU A 21 -9.28 -14.66 -12.17
C LEU A 21 -9.92 -14.23 -10.85
N LEU A 22 -9.64 -13.01 -10.44
CA LEU A 22 -10.17 -12.39 -9.23
C LEU A 22 -10.84 -11.08 -9.59
N TYR A 23 -11.81 -10.66 -8.79
CA TYR A 23 -12.28 -9.28 -8.84
C TYR A 23 -11.26 -8.37 -8.15
N ALA A 24 -10.96 -7.21 -8.75
CA ALA A 24 -10.16 -6.16 -8.13
C ALA A 24 -10.74 -4.77 -8.40
N THR A 25 -10.70 -3.89 -7.40
CA THR A 25 -11.28 -2.55 -7.50
C THR A 25 -10.38 -1.58 -8.28
N SER A 26 -9.07 -1.78 -8.17
CA SER A 26 -8.02 -0.99 -8.81
C SER A 26 -6.87 -1.86 -9.28
N HIS A 27 -5.98 -1.26 -10.06
CA HIS A 27 -4.74 -1.87 -10.52
C HIS A 27 -3.84 -2.27 -9.33
N VAL A 28 -3.81 -1.43 -8.29
CA VAL A 28 -3.03 -1.68 -7.07
C VAL A 28 -3.69 -2.76 -6.19
N ASP A 29 -5.02 -2.83 -6.12
CA ASP A 29 -5.72 -3.95 -5.48
C ASP A 29 -5.39 -5.29 -6.16
N CYS A 30 -5.32 -5.30 -7.50
CA CYS A 30 -4.87 -6.48 -8.24
C CYS A 30 -3.40 -6.85 -7.91
N ALA A 31 -2.50 -5.86 -7.85
CA ALA A 31 -1.11 -6.06 -7.42
C ALA A 31 -1.01 -6.66 -6.01
N ARG A 32 -1.83 -6.20 -5.06
CA ARG A 32 -1.88 -6.74 -3.69
C ARG A 32 -2.36 -8.18 -3.64
N LYS A 33 -3.37 -8.52 -4.44
CA LYS A 33 -3.82 -9.92 -4.59
C LYS A 33 -2.70 -10.77 -5.17
N CYS A 34 -1.96 -10.25 -6.15
CA CYS A 34 -0.79 -10.94 -6.68
C CYS A 34 0.26 -11.21 -5.60
N LEU A 35 0.60 -10.17 -4.83
CA LEU A 35 1.57 -10.26 -3.74
C LEU A 35 1.18 -11.27 -2.67
N SER A 36 -0.11 -11.31 -2.31
CA SER A 36 -0.67 -12.26 -1.34
C SER A 36 -0.62 -13.71 -1.83
N LEU A 37 -0.61 -13.91 -3.15
CA LEU A 37 -0.47 -15.20 -3.82
C LEU A 37 0.99 -15.50 -4.22
N LEU A 38 1.94 -14.65 -3.83
CA LEU A 38 3.37 -14.76 -4.18
C LEU A 38 3.64 -14.86 -5.70
N CYS A 39 2.83 -14.21 -6.53
CA CYS A 39 3.12 -14.17 -7.98
C CYS A 39 4.15 -13.11 -8.36
N TYR A 40 4.78 -13.35 -9.51
CA TYR A 40 5.76 -12.44 -10.11
C TYR A 40 5.11 -11.36 -10.99
N CYS A 41 3.87 -11.57 -11.41
CA CYS A 41 3.19 -10.68 -12.33
C CYS A 41 1.67 -10.91 -12.32
N TYR A 42 0.95 -9.94 -12.86
CA TYR A 42 -0.49 -9.99 -13.05
C TYR A 42 -0.91 -9.09 -14.24
N SER A 43 -2.18 -9.13 -14.61
CA SER A 43 -2.82 -8.15 -15.49
C SER A 43 -4.13 -7.66 -14.88
N PHE A 44 -4.51 -6.41 -15.14
CA PHE A 44 -5.76 -5.82 -14.65
C PHE A 44 -6.57 -5.20 -15.78
N ASP A 45 -7.81 -5.66 -15.95
CA ASP A 45 -8.81 -5.03 -16.80
C ASP A 45 -9.62 -4.01 -15.99
N SER A 46 -9.39 -2.72 -16.25
CA SER A 46 -10.07 -1.63 -15.54
C SER A 46 -11.56 -1.51 -15.88
N GLN A 47 -11.99 -1.99 -17.05
CA GLN A 47 -13.40 -1.95 -17.48
C GLN A 47 -14.20 -3.07 -16.82
N GLN A 48 -13.66 -4.29 -16.84
CA GLN A 48 -14.31 -5.47 -16.29
C GLN A 48 -14.05 -5.67 -14.80
N LYS A 49 -13.07 -4.93 -14.23
CA LYS A 49 -12.60 -5.08 -12.84
C LYS A 49 -12.06 -6.48 -12.55
N ILE A 50 -11.41 -7.09 -13.54
CA ILE A 50 -10.84 -8.44 -13.47
C ILE A 50 -9.33 -8.36 -13.32
N CYS A 51 -8.82 -9.14 -12.37
CA CYS A 51 -7.42 -9.33 -12.04
C CYS A 51 -6.99 -10.74 -12.43
N GLU A 52 -6.07 -10.88 -13.37
CA GLU A 52 -5.52 -12.16 -13.80
C GLU A 52 -4.13 -12.37 -13.21
N ILE A 53 -3.95 -13.48 -12.48
CA ILE A 53 -2.76 -13.75 -11.69
C ILE A 53 -1.84 -14.79 -12.36
N GLY A 54 -0.52 -14.51 -12.39
CA GLY A 54 0.51 -15.56 -12.34
C GLY A 54 1.10 -16.07 -13.66
N LYS A 55 0.86 -15.44 -14.82
CA LYS A 55 1.44 -15.89 -16.10
C LYS A 55 1.86 -14.74 -17.02
N CYS A 56 3.14 -14.39 -17.02
CA CYS A 56 3.66 -13.37 -17.94
C CYS A 56 4.91 -13.86 -18.65
N SER A 57 4.77 -14.20 -19.93
CA SER A 57 5.89 -14.11 -20.88
C SER A 57 6.18 -12.63 -21.17
N ILE A 58 7.46 -12.27 -21.14
CA ILE A 58 8.02 -10.94 -21.44
C ILE A 58 7.97 -10.64 -22.96
N ASP A 59 7.43 -11.55 -23.76
CA ASP A 59 7.31 -11.35 -25.20
C ASP A 59 6.30 -10.23 -25.49
N HIS A 60 6.83 -9.14 -26.05
CA HIS A 60 6.11 -7.95 -26.48
C HIS A 60 5.02 -8.31 -27.49
N VAL A 61 3.80 -8.55 -27.02
CA VAL A 61 2.62 -8.64 -27.87
C VAL A 61 1.57 -7.69 -27.29
N ASN A 62 0.99 -6.88 -28.17
CA ASN A 62 -0.14 -5.98 -27.93
C ASN A 62 -1.39 -6.75 -27.48
N VAL A 63 -1.34 -7.36 -26.31
CA VAL A 63 -2.48 -7.97 -25.64
C VAL A 63 -2.99 -6.94 -24.65
N VAL A 64 -4.20 -6.46 -24.86
CA VAL A 64 -4.99 -5.85 -23.79
C VAL A 64 -5.48 -7.04 -22.96
N PRO A 65 -5.10 -7.16 -21.67
CA PRO A 65 -4.55 -6.13 -20.77
C PRO A 65 -3.01 -6.08 -20.72
N LYS A 66 -2.46 -4.88 -20.48
CA LYS A 66 -1.03 -4.68 -20.20
C LYS A 66 -0.62 -5.47 -18.95
N LYS A 67 0.61 -5.99 -18.95
CA LYS A 67 1.14 -6.86 -17.89
C LYS A 67 2.02 -6.06 -16.94
N ASP A 68 1.90 -6.35 -15.65
CA ASP A 68 2.64 -5.68 -14.58
C ASP A 68 3.68 -6.60 -13.95
N ILE A 69 4.84 -6.03 -13.63
CA ILE A 69 6.04 -6.80 -13.25
C ILE A 69 6.47 -6.44 -11.84
N TYR A 70 6.85 -7.45 -11.07
CA TYR A 70 7.40 -7.29 -9.72
C TYR A 70 8.67 -6.41 -9.68
N ILE A 71 8.72 -5.47 -8.74
CA ILE A 71 9.88 -4.62 -8.42
C ILE A 71 10.46 -5.05 -7.06
N PRO A 72 11.78 -5.30 -6.95
CA PRO A 72 12.44 -5.59 -5.68
C PRO A 72 12.31 -4.48 -4.63
N CYS A 73 12.34 -4.87 -3.35
CA CYS A 73 12.41 -3.94 -2.24
C CYS A 73 13.82 -3.30 -2.14
N GLU A 74 13.92 -1.97 -2.16
CA GLU A 74 15.18 -1.21 -2.22
C GLU A 74 15.81 -1.03 -0.82
N PHE A 75 16.52 -2.07 -0.34
CA PHE A 75 17.13 -2.09 1.01
C PHE A 75 18.16 -0.98 1.25
N ASP A 76 18.88 -0.57 0.22
CA ASP A 76 19.87 0.52 0.25
C ASP A 76 19.22 1.88 0.54
N LYS A 77 17.92 2.03 0.31
CA LYS A 77 17.13 3.22 0.66
C LYS A 77 16.41 3.12 2.00
N GLY A 78 16.77 2.13 2.84
CA GLY A 78 16.21 1.95 4.17
C GLY A 78 14.89 1.14 4.22
N PHE A 79 14.48 0.55 3.10
CA PHE A 79 13.33 -0.34 3.09
C PHE A 79 13.70 -1.74 3.61
N GLN A 80 12.70 -2.42 4.15
CA GLN A 80 12.80 -3.81 4.57
C GLN A 80 11.50 -4.55 4.30
N PHE A 81 11.59 -5.87 4.12
CA PHE A 81 10.40 -6.71 4.06
C PHE A 81 9.80 -6.90 5.44
N VAL A 82 8.49 -6.74 5.53
CA VAL A 82 7.68 -7.02 6.71
C VAL A 82 6.51 -7.89 6.29
N THR A 83 6.19 -8.93 7.05
CA THR A 83 5.01 -9.76 6.78
C THR A 83 3.82 -9.24 7.56
N ILE A 84 2.76 -8.84 6.86
CA ILE A 84 1.53 -8.29 7.45
C ILE A 84 0.34 -9.07 6.91
N GLY A 85 -0.39 -9.77 7.79
CA GLY A 85 -1.55 -10.58 7.37
C GLY A 85 -1.24 -11.67 6.34
N GLY A 86 0.01 -12.15 6.31
CA GLY A 86 0.50 -13.13 5.32
C GLY A 86 1.06 -12.52 4.02
N ALA A 87 0.81 -11.24 3.75
CA ALA A 87 1.40 -10.53 2.62
C ALA A 87 2.79 -9.97 2.96
N ARG A 88 3.70 -9.95 1.99
CA ARG A 88 5.05 -9.36 2.12
C ARG A 88 5.02 -7.89 1.71
N GLU A 89 5.14 -7.00 2.68
CA GLU A 89 5.16 -5.55 2.47
C GLU A 89 6.59 -5.03 2.43
N CYS A 90 6.87 -3.98 1.63
CA CYS A 90 8.18 -3.32 1.58
C CYS A 90 8.07 -1.94 2.23
N LEU A 91 8.56 -1.83 3.47
CA LEU A 91 8.32 -0.67 4.33
C LEU A 91 9.62 -0.02 4.79
N SER A 92 9.61 1.30 4.91
CA SER A 92 10.66 2.10 5.54
C SER A 92 10.04 2.99 6.61
N VAL A 93 10.47 2.84 7.86
CA VAL A 93 9.97 3.65 8.99
C VAL A 93 10.86 4.88 9.15
N SER A 94 10.27 6.07 9.09
CA SER A 94 11.04 7.30 9.29
C SER A 94 11.26 7.59 10.78
N THR A 95 12.47 8.00 11.13
CA THR A 95 12.79 8.54 12.47
C THR A 95 12.49 10.04 12.57
N LYS A 96 12.21 10.70 11.45
CA LYS A 96 11.85 12.12 11.40
C LYS A 96 10.36 12.32 11.61
N LYS A 97 10.00 13.53 12.05
CA LYS A 97 8.61 13.98 12.13
C LYS A 97 8.41 15.15 11.20
N TYR A 98 7.40 15.06 10.34
CA TYR A 98 7.08 16.07 9.33
C TYR A 98 5.59 16.34 9.30
N ASP A 99 5.21 17.48 8.74
CA ASP A 99 3.86 17.73 8.25
C ASP A 99 3.49 16.72 7.16
N TYR A 100 2.19 16.59 6.87
CA TYR A 100 1.68 15.55 5.99
C TYR A 100 2.30 15.64 4.59
N ILE A 101 2.38 16.86 4.04
CA ILE A 101 2.87 17.09 2.68
C ILE A 101 4.35 16.72 2.58
N ARG A 102 5.18 17.14 3.53
CA ARG A 102 6.60 16.77 3.55
C ARG A 102 6.83 15.29 3.80
N ALA A 103 6.03 14.65 4.67
CA ALA A 103 6.09 13.21 4.88
C ALA A 103 5.75 12.43 3.60
N ARG A 104 4.69 12.84 2.91
CA ARG A 104 4.28 12.31 1.61
C ARG A 104 5.36 12.48 0.56
N ASP A 105 5.91 13.69 0.43
CA ASP A 105 6.90 14.01 -0.59
C ASP A 105 8.24 13.29 -0.32
N ASP A 106 8.63 13.10 0.94
CA ASP A 106 9.78 12.27 1.33
C ASP A 106 9.58 10.80 0.92
N CYS A 107 8.38 10.22 1.09
CA CYS A 107 8.09 8.88 0.58
C CYS A 107 8.09 8.84 -0.95
N ARG A 108 7.49 9.83 -1.63
CA ARG A 108 7.47 9.90 -3.10
C ARG A 108 8.86 10.02 -3.70
N SER A 109 9.78 10.75 -3.06
CA SER A 109 11.19 10.84 -3.49
C SER A 109 11.93 9.48 -3.47
N LYS A 110 11.40 8.50 -2.72
CA LYS A 110 11.90 7.12 -2.63
C LYS A 110 11.11 6.17 -3.54
N SER A 111 10.31 6.70 -4.46
CA SER A 111 9.40 5.95 -5.33
C SER A 111 8.48 5.05 -4.51
N SER A 112 7.88 5.63 -3.46
CA SER A 112 6.99 4.97 -2.50
C SER A 112 5.89 5.94 -2.06
N ASN A 113 4.91 5.46 -1.30
CA ASN A 113 3.80 6.28 -0.79
C ASN A 113 3.81 6.30 0.74
N LEU A 114 3.04 7.20 1.37
CA LEU A 114 2.71 7.04 2.78
C LEU A 114 1.99 5.70 2.99
N TYR A 115 2.24 5.06 4.12
CA TYR A 115 1.66 3.76 4.46
C TYR A 115 0.13 3.77 4.39
N THR A 116 -0.45 2.76 3.74
CA THR A 116 -1.88 2.66 3.47
C THR A 116 -2.53 1.50 4.22
N ILE A 117 -3.80 1.60 4.60
CA ILE A 117 -4.49 0.58 5.39
C ILE A 117 -5.67 0.01 4.60
N HIS A 118 -5.33 -0.84 3.63
CA HIS A 118 -6.31 -1.53 2.78
C HIS A 118 -6.91 -2.80 3.41
N ASN A 119 -6.46 -3.19 4.61
CA ASN A 119 -7.05 -4.29 5.38
C ASN A 119 -6.71 -4.16 6.89
N LEU A 120 -7.44 -4.89 7.73
CA LEU A 120 -7.28 -4.83 9.19
C LEU A 120 -5.95 -5.38 9.70
N SER A 121 -5.27 -6.24 8.94
CA SER A 121 -3.93 -6.71 9.31
C SER A 121 -2.92 -5.56 9.27
N LYS A 122 -3.08 -4.63 8.32
CA LYS A 122 -2.24 -3.42 8.22
C LYS A 122 -2.45 -2.46 9.38
N LEU A 123 -3.68 -2.31 9.87
CA LEU A 123 -3.94 -1.56 11.10
C LEU A 123 -3.32 -2.27 12.31
N THR A 124 -3.55 -3.58 12.44
CA THR A 124 -3.00 -4.41 13.53
C THR A 124 -1.48 -4.33 13.61
N TRP A 125 -0.80 -4.24 12.46
CA TRP A 125 0.65 -4.04 12.43
C TRP A 125 1.07 -2.73 13.09
N LEU A 126 0.42 -1.60 12.76
CA LEU A 126 0.70 -0.32 13.42
C LEU A 126 0.46 -0.42 14.93
N GLN A 127 -0.63 -1.04 15.36
CA GLN A 127 -0.97 -1.21 16.77
C GLN A 127 0.12 -1.96 17.54
N ARG A 128 0.63 -3.05 16.97
CA ARG A 128 1.66 -3.88 17.61
C ARG A 128 3.04 -3.26 17.57
N THR A 129 3.40 -2.60 16.46
CA THR A 129 4.75 -2.06 16.27
C THR A 129 4.93 -0.70 16.93
N PHE A 130 3.87 0.10 16.98
CA PHE A 130 3.98 1.52 17.27
C PHE A 130 3.03 2.03 18.35
N GLY A 131 2.32 1.15 19.07
CA GLY A 131 1.12 1.44 19.87
C GLY A 131 1.08 2.69 20.76
N ASN A 132 2.20 3.37 21.03
CA ASN A 132 2.29 4.64 21.76
C ASN A 132 2.69 5.87 20.90
N THR A 133 2.72 5.78 19.57
CA THR A 133 3.22 6.85 18.69
C THR A 133 2.19 7.25 17.64
N TYR A 134 2.13 8.55 17.34
CA TYR A 134 1.31 9.09 16.25
C TYR A 134 2.03 8.96 14.91
N PHE A 135 1.31 8.43 13.93
CA PHE A 135 1.84 8.23 12.58
C PHE A 135 0.92 8.82 11.54
N TRP A 136 1.47 9.53 10.57
CA TRP A 136 0.76 9.81 9.33
C TRP A 136 0.44 8.52 8.59
N VAL A 137 -0.79 8.44 8.09
CA VAL A 137 -1.25 7.37 7.20
C VAL A 137 -1.57 8.02 5.86
N GLY A 138 -1.33 7.32 4.75
CA GLY A 138 -1.61 7.80 3.41
C GLY A 138 -3.09 7.88 3.06
N LEU A 139 -3.94 8.33 3.98
CA LEU A 139 -5.37 8.58 3.80
C LEU A 139 -5.62 10.07 4.06
N ASN A 140 -6.33 10.74 3.15
CA ASN A 140 -6.68 12.15 3.26
C ASN A 140 -7.93 12.48 2.46
N ASP A 141 -8.57 13.60 2.74
CA ASP A 141 -9.68 14.15 1.96
C ASP A 141 -9.40 15.60 1.51
N ILE A 142 -8.10 15.93 1.32
CA ILE A 142 -7.59 17.26 0.94
C ILE A 142 -8.30 17.83 -0.30
N ASP A 143 -8.58 16.98 -1.28
CA ASP A 143 -9.19 17.42 -2.54
C ASP A 143 -10.71 17.64 -2.42
N VAL A 144 -11.40 16.78 -1.66
CA VAL A 144 -12.85 16.78 -1.52
C VAL A 144 -13.21 16.33 -0.10
N GLU A 145 -13.59 17.30 0.72
CA GLU A 145 -14.11 17.11 2.08
C GLU A 145 -15.06 15.91 2.20
N ASN A 146 -14.87 15.08 3.24
CA ASN A 146 -15.59 13.83 3.51
C ASN A 146 -15.34 12.69 2.51
N THR A 147 -14.50 12.89 1.48
CA THR A 147 -14.13 11.86 0.50
C THR A 147 -12.67 11.45 0.68
N PHE A 148 -12.44 10.54 1.62
CA PHE A 148 -11.09 10.08 1.97
C PHE A 148 -10.52 9.14 0.90
N ARG A 149 -9.33 9.48 0.40
CA ARG A 149 -8.60 8.78 -0.66
C ARG A 149 -7.25 8.30 -0.20
N TRP A 150 -6.86 7.14 -0.69
CA TRP A 150 -5.53 6.60 -0.46
C TRP A 150 -4.49 7.21 -1.40
N GLU A 151 -3.31 7.53 -0.87
CA GLU A 151 -2.20 8.14 -1.60
C GLU A 151 -1.59 7.23 -2.68
N ASP A 152 -1.80 5.92 -2.60
CA ASP A 152 -1.17 4.95 -3.51
C ASP A 152 -1.90 4.78 -4.86
N ASP A 153 -3.22 4.89 -4.87
CA ASP A 153 -4.03 4.67 -6.07
C ASP A 153 -5.22 5.62 -6.22
N ASN A 154 -5.34 6.62 -5.33
CA ASN A 154 -6.42 7.59 -5.28
C ASN A 154 -7.83 6.99 -5.07
N SER A 155 -7.91 5.71 -4.70
CA SER A 155 -9.17 5.04 -4.40
C SER A 155 -9.79 5.61 -3.12
N VAL A 156 -11.12 5.73 -3.13
CA VAL A 156 -11.88 6.12 -1.95
C VAL A 156 -11.90 4.96 -0.96
N ILE A 157 -11.67 5.24 0.32
CA ILE A 157 -11.81 4.22 1.37
C ILE A 157 -13.20 3.58 1.33
N SER A 158 -13.27 2.26 1.51
CA SER A 158 -14.56 1.57 1.58
C SER A 158 -15.29 1.85 2.90
N ASP A 159 -16.63 1.80 2.87
CA ASP A 159 -17.44 1.95 4.08
C ASP A 159 -17.05 0.97 5.19
N PHE A 160 -16.74 -0.28 4.80
CA PHE A 160 -16.27 -1.31 5.73
C PHE A 160 -14.95 -0.93 6.42
N LEU A 161 -13.96 -0.44 5.66
CA LEU A 161 -12.69 -0.02 6.25
C LEU A 161 -12.88 1.23 7.10
N LYS A 162 -13.67 2.21 6.63
CA LYS A 162 -14.00 3.41 7.41
C LYS A 162 -14.62 3.04 8.76
N SER A 163 -15.67 2.23 8.77
CA SER A 163 -16.36 1.81 10.01
C SER A 163 -15.50 0.96 10.95
N SER A 164 -14.47 0.29 10.42
CA SER A 164 -13.62 -0.62 11.20
C SER A 164 -12.30 0.00 11.65
N THR A 165 -11.90 1.13 11.07
CA THR A 165 -10.58 1.73 11.32
C THR A 165 -10.63 3.14 11.90
N PHE A 166 -11.73 3.87 11.76
CA PHE A 166 -11.86 5.22 12.32
C PHE A 166 -12.20 5.15 13.81
N ALA A 167 -11.67 6.07 14.60
CA ALA A 167 -12.01 6.18 16.01
C ALA A 167 -13.49 6.59 16.18
N PRO A 168 -14.13 6.25 17.32
CA PRO A 168 -15.52 6.65 17.56
C PRO A 168 -15.69 8.17 17.47
N GLY A 169 -16.62 8.62 16.63
CA GLY A 169 -16.90 10.04 16.40
C GLY A 169 -16.08 10.69 15.28
N GLU A 170 -15.14 9.96 14.67
CA GLU A 170 -14.31 10.48 13.58
C GLU A 170 -14.89 10.21 12.19
N PRO A 171 -14.60 11.08 11.19
CA PRO A 171 -13.80 12.31 11.28
C PRO A 171 -14.59 13.47 11.92
N ASN A 172 -13.96 14.33 12.72
CA ASN A 172 -14.64 15.42 13.44
C ASN A 172 -14.05 16.82 13.24
N ASN A 173 -12.91 16.96 12.56
CA ASN A 173 -12.22 18.23 12.39
C ASN A 173 -12.62 19.00 11.12
N GLY A 174 -13.47 18.40 10.28
CA GLY A 174 -13.98 19.01 9.05
C GLY A 174 -12.86 19.56 8.16
N ARG A 175 -13.08 20.74 7.57
CA ARG A 175 -12.13 21.38 6.63
C ARG A 175 -10.75 21.69 7.20
N ASP A 176 -10.60 21.74 8.51
CA ASP A 176 -9.32 21.99 9.17
C ASP A 176 -8.51 20.70 9.40
N GLY A 177 -9.11 19.53 9.16
CA GLY A 177 -8.57 18.21 9.48
C GLY A 177 -8.45 17.24 8.32
N ASN A 178 -7.87 17.63 7.19
CA ASN A 178 -7.94 16.81 5.98
C ASN A 178 -6.97 15.59 5.91
N CYS A 179 -6.18 15.34 6.97
CA CYS A 179 -5.10 14.36 6.94
C CYS A 179 -5.22 13.34 8.07
N MET A 180 -5.13 12.05 7.75
CA MET A 180 -5.38 11.00 8.74
C MET A 180 -4.11 10.55 9.47
N ILE A 181 -4.21 10.41 10.78
CA ILE A 181 -3.20 9.78 11.63
C ILE A 181 -3.68 8.47 12.21
N TYR A 182 -2.75 7.58 12.53
CA TYR A 182 -2.94 6.58 13.57
C TYR A 182 -2.79 7.27 14.94
N TYR A 183 -3.86 7.24 15.73
CA TYR A 183 -3.93 7.86 17.04
C TYR A 183 -3.75 6.82 18.15
N ASN A 184 -2.66 6.94 18.92
CA ASN A 184 -2.21 5.92 19.86
C ASN A 184 -3.24 5.54 20.94
N TYR A 185 -4.01 6.49 21.45
CA TYR A 185 -4.94 6.25 22.56
C TYR A 185 -6.11 5.36 22.14
N TYR A 186 -6.73 5.65 20.99
CA TYR A 186 -7.79 4.80 20.43
C TYR A 186 -7.24 3.63 19.61
N GLN A 187 -5.96 3.67 19.25
CA GLN A 187 -5.33 2.72 18.33
C GLN A 187 -6.06 2.60 16.99
N LEU A 188 -6.66 3.70 16.55
CA LEU A 188 -7.51 3.84 15.36
C LEU A 188 -7.14 5.11 14.61
N LEU A 189 -7.79 5.32 13.47
CA LEU A 189 -7.56 6.47 12.61
C LEU A 189 -8.34 7.70 13.10
N TYR A 190 -7.68 8.85 12.99
CA TYR A 190 -8.17 10.15 13.46
C TYR A 190 -7.82 11.20 12.41
N ASP A 191 -8.75 12.10 12.10
CA ASP A 191 -8.47 13.19 11.17
C ASP A 191 -7.71 14.31 11.90
N ASN A 192 -6.75 14.96 11.25
CA ASN A 192 -5.91 15.96 11.89
C ASN A 192 -5.52 17.04 10.90
N THR A 193 -5.15 18.21 11.43
CA THR A 193 -4.59 19.25 10.59
C THR A 193 -3.28 18.76 9.96
N CYS A 194 -3.21 18.88 8.63
CA CYS A 194 -2.07 18.41 7.84
C CYS A 194 -0.73 19.08 8.22
N ASN A 195 -0.76 20.17 8.97
CA ASN A 195 0.41 20.94 9.41
C ASN A 195 1.08 20.40 10.67
N SER A 196 0.47 19.42 11.35
CA SER A 196 1.05 18.78 12.55
C SER A 196 2.29 17.95 12.20
N ASN A 197 3.28 17.88 13.09
CA ASN A 197 4.47 17.07 12.84
C ASN A 197 4.34 15.68 13.48
N PHE A 198 4.19 14.63 12.66
CA PHE A 198 4.11 13.24 13.12
C PHE A 198 5.16 12.35 12.44
N SER A 199 5.42 11.21 13.08
CA SER A 199 6.22 10.15 12.46
C SER A 199 5.47 9.57 11.26
N TYR A 200 6.14 8.86 10.36
CA TYR A 200 5.51 8.30 9.18
C TYR A 200 6.23 7.04 8.68
N VAL A 201 5.51 6.21 7.94
CA VAL A 201 6.03 5.00 7.30
C VAL A 201 5.83 5.15 5.80
N CYS A 202 6.89 4.86 5.03
CA CYS A 202 6.81 4.78 3.59
C CYS A 202 6.60 3.32 3.16
N GLU A 203 5.70 3.12 2.21
CA GLU A 203 5.34 1.84 1.62
C GLU A 203 5.65 1.85 0.12
N LYS A 204 6.56 0.96 -0.29
CA LYS A 204 6.93 0.81 -1.70
C LYS A 204 6.06 -0.26 -2.34
N LEU A 205 5.39 0.10 -3.43
CA LEU A 205 4.70 -0.87 -4.25
C LEU A 205 5.72 -1.80 -4.91
N LEU A 206 5.45 -3.09 -4.82
CA LEU A 206 6.31 -4.14 -5.34
C LEU A 206 6.03 -4.45 -6.81
N PHE A 207 5.37 -3.56 -7.56
CA PHE A 207 5.02 -3.76 -8.96
C PHE A 207 5.16 -2.47 -9.76
N ASN A 208 5.56 -2.61 -11.03
CA ASN A 208 5.56 -1.56 -12.02
C ASN A 208 4.33 -1.68 -12.91
N PHE A 209 3.67 -0.55 -13.18
CA PHE A 209 2.47 -0.47 -14.01
C PHE A 209 2.85 0.10 -15.38
N GLN A 210 2.89 -0.73 -16.43
CA GLN A 210 3.26 -0.31 -17.80
C GLN A 210 2.05 -0.02 -18.67
#